data_AF-A0ABD3YLN3-F1
#
_entry.id   AF-A0ABD3YLN3-F1
#
_cell.length_a   1.000
_cell.length_b   1.000
_cell.length_c   1.000
_cell.angle_alpha   90.00
_cell.angle_beta   90.00
_cell.angle_gamma   90.00
#
_symmetry.space_group_name_H-M   'P 1'
#
loop_
_entity.id
_entity.type
_entity.pdbx_description
1 polymer ?
#
loop_
_entity_poly.entity_id
_entity_poly.type
_entity_poly.pdbx_seq_one_letter_code
_entity_poly.pdbx_strand_id
1 'polypeptide(L)'
;MNNLLQYRGYYGSIEASTEDNCLFGKLLFIRALVNYEGETVAELQAAFREAVDDYLATCQAQRQEPEVPCKGSFNVRVGHDLHLAASLAANRQHMSLNDLTRQALSEYLQHHG
;
A
#
# COMPACT_ATOMS: atom_id res chain seq x y z
N MET A 1 9.25 -7.56 -8.52
CA MET A 1 8.45 -8.80 -8.35
C MET A 1 7.08 -8.42 -7.81
N ASN A 2 6.03 -8.41 -8.63
CA ASN A 2 4.72 -7.86 -8.21
C ASN A 2 3.64 -8.95 -8.24
N ASN A 3 3.59 -9.79 -7.21
CA ASN A 3 2.55 -10.82 -7.01
C ASN A 3 1.32 -10.22 -6.30
N LEU A 4 0.91 -9.00 -6.69
CA LEU A 4 -0.24 -8.32 -6.09
C LEU A 4 -1.38 -8.22 -7.09
N LEU A 5 -2.60 -8.41 -6.61
CA LEU A 5 -3.80 -8.09 -7.36
C LEU A 5 -4.03 -6.58 -7.35
N GLN A 6 -4.56 -6.04 -8.45
CA GLN A 6 -4.84 -4.62 -8.58
C GLN A 6 -6.20 -4.38 -9.23
N TYR A 7 -7.03 -3.54 -8.60
CA TYR A 7 -8.34 -3.15 -9.13
C TYR A 7 -8.81 -1.86 -8.46
N ARG A 8 -9.29 -0.89 -9.25
CA ARG A 8 -9.77 0.44 -8.80
C ARG A 8 -8.81 1.20 -7.86
N GLY A 9 -7.50 1.02 -8.06
CA GLY A 9 -6.47 1.65 -7.21
C GLY A 9 -6.22 0.94 -5.88
N TYR A 10 -6.89 -0.19 -5.62
CA TYR A 10 -6.62 -1.07 -4.48
C TYR A 10 -5.65 -2.19 -4.86
N TYR A 11 -4.92 -2.65 -3.86
CA TYR A 11 -3.90 -3.70 -3.98
C TYR A 11 -4.28 -4.87 -3.07
N GLY A 12 -4.07 -6.10 -3.55
CA GLY A 12 -4.43 -7.31 -2.84
C GLY A 12 -3.27 -8.30 -2.73
N SER A 13 -3.09 -8.94 -1.56
CA SER A 13 -2.14 -10.05 -1.41
C SER A 13 -2.62 -11.34 -2.10
N ILE A 14 -1.68 -12.22 -2.44
CA ILE A 14 -1.97 -13.57 -2.90
C ILE A 14 -1.19 -14.51 -1.98
N GLU A 15 -1.91 -15.30 -1.21
CA GLU A 15 -1.40 -16.24 -0.22
C GLU A 15 -2.08 -17.60 -0.43
N ALA A 16 -1.45 -18.69 0.04
CA ALA A 16 -1.98 -20.04 -0.09
C ALA A 16 -2.09 -20.68 1.30
N SER A 17 -3.25 -21.24 1.61
CA SER A 17 -3.47 -22.06 2.82
C SER A 17 -3.38 -23.53 2.43
N THR A 18 -2.36 -24.22 2.93
CA THR A 18 -2.25 -25.68 2.77
C THR A 18 -3.20 -26.45 3.68
N GLU A 19 -3.65 -25.81 4.78
CA GLU A 19 -4.60 -26.40 5.73
C GLU A 19 -6.01 -26.43 5.14
N ASP A 20 -6.44 -25.30 4.56
CA ASP A 20 -7.78 -25.14 3.97
C ASP A 20 -7.83 -25.51 2.49
N ASN A 21 -6.67 -25.84 1.89
CA ASN A 21 -6.50 -26.16 0.48
C ASN A 21 -7.08 -25.08 -0.46
N CYS A 22 -6.84 -23.81 -0.15
CA CYS A 22 -7.34 -22.67 -0.91
C CYS A 22 -6.27 -21.57 -1.07
N LEU A 23 -6.55 -20.61 -1.95
CA LEU A 23 -5.88 -19.32 -1.99
C LEU A 23 -6.68 -18.31 -1.20
N PHE A 24 -5.98 -17.37 -0.56
CA PHE A 24 -6.60 -16.27 0.14
C PHE A 24 -5.79 -14.99 -0.03
N GLY A 25 -6.41 -13.87 0.29
CA GLY A 25 -5.77 -12.58 0.24
C GLY A 25 -6.54 -11.53 1.03
N LYS A 26 -5.91 -10.37 1.17
CA LYS A 26 -6.53 -9.20 1.78
C LYS A 26 -6.17 -7.94 1.04
N LEU A 27 -7.00 -6.91 1.18
CA LEU A 27 -6.64 -5.57 0.72
C LEU A 27 -5.43 -5.06 1.52
N LEU A 28 -4.46 -4.51 0.81
CA LEU A 28 -3.23 -3.95 1.34
C LEU A 28 -3.31 -2.43 1.37
N PHE A 29 -2.51 -1.84 2.26
CA PHE A 29 -2.31 -0.40 2.40
C PHE A 29 -3.57 0.39 2.85
N ILE A 30 -4.58 -0.30 3.38
CA ILE A 30 -5.72 0.29 4.09
C ILE A 30 -5.86 -0.37 5.47
N ARG A 31 -6.60 0.25 6.40
CA ARG A 31 -6.83 -0.31 7.74
C ARG A 31 -8.02 -1.24 7.79
N ALA A 32 -9.04 -1.01 6.95
CA ALA A 32 -10.19 -1.89 6.83
C ALA A 32 -9.74 -3.34 6.55
N LEU A 33 -10.27 -4.27 7.34
CA LEU A 33 -10.03 -5.69 7.15
C LEU A 33 -10.97 -6.20 6.06
N VAL A 34 -10.46 -6.30 4.83
CA VAL A 34 -11.21 -6.83 3.70
C VAL A 34 -10.43 -8.02 3.14
N ASN A 35 -10.98 -9.22 3.33
CA ASN A 35 -10.39 -10.49 2.95
C ASN A 35 -11.20 -11.12 1.81
N TYR A 36 -10.57 -11.99 1.04
CA TYR A 36 -11.18 -12.76 -0.03
C TYR A 36 -10.41 -14.07 -0.22
N GLU A 37 -11.07 -15.06 -0.81
CA GLU A 37 -10.53 -16.41 -1.02
C GLU A 37 -11.02 -17.00 -2.34
N GLY A 38 -10.35 -18.05 -2.80
CA GLY A 38 -10.74 -18.81 -3.98
C GLY A 38 -9.90 -20.08 -4.11
N GLU A 39 -10.41 -21.13 -4.75
CA GLU A 39 -9.68 -22.39 -4.93
C GLU A 39 -8.67 -22.27 -6.08
N THR A 40 -8.92 -21.36 -7.01
CA THR A 40 -8.03 -21.07 -8.14
C THR A 40 -7.60 -19.61 -8.18
N VAL A 41 -6.53 -19.31 -8.90
CA VAL A 41 -6.08 -17.91 -9.12
C VAL A 41 -7.17 -17.08 -9.80
N ALA A 42 -7.96 -17.69 -10.70
CA ALA A 42 -9.05 -17.00 -11.39
C ALA A 42 -10.19 -16.64 -10.43
N GLU A 43 -10.55 -17.57 -9.53
CA GLU A 43 -11.55 -17.33 -8.49
C GLU A 43 -11.07 -16.28 -7.50
N LEU A 44 -9.82 -16.36 -7.05
CA LEU A 44 -9.24 -15.36 -6.16
C LEU A 44 -9.26 -13.96 -6.78
N GLN A 45 -8.97 -13.84 -8.07
CA GLN A 45 -9.05 -12.57 -8.80
C GLN A 45 -10.49 -12.03 -8.89
N ALA A 46 -11.47 -12.89 -9.09
CA ALA A 46 -12.88 -12.51 -9.09
C ALA A 46 -13.32 -12.06 -7.69
N ALA A 47 -13.03 -12.85 -6.67
CA ALA A 47 -13.33 -12.58 -5.27
C ALA A 47 -12.66 -11.28 -4.79
N PHE A 48 -11.43 -10.99 -5.24
CA PHE A 48 -10.78 -9.71 -4.96
C PHE A 48 -11.54 -8.51 -5.55
N ARG A 49 -12.00 -8.60 -6.80
CA ARG A 49 -12.76 -7.50 -7.44
C ARG A 49 -14.09 -7.28 -6.74
N GLU A 50 -14.78 -8.36 -6.41
CA GLU A 50 -16.02 -8.33 -5.63
C GLU A 50 -15.79 -7.70 -4.26
N ALA A 51 -14.77 -8.14 -3.52
CA ALA A 51 -14.43 -7.59 -2.21
C ALA A 51 -14.11 -6.09 -2.25
N VAL A 52 -13.44 -5.61 -3.31
CA VAL A 52 -13.20 -4.17 -3.52
C VAL A 52 -14.50 -3.42 -3.82
N ASP A 53 -15.34 -3.94 -4.72
CA ASP A 53 -16.60 -3.30 -5.07
C ASP A 53 -17.57 -3.26 -3.86
N ASP A 54 -17.62 -4.33 -3.07
CA ASP A 54 -18.39 -4.44 -1.83
C ASP A 54 -17.88 -3.50 -0.73
N TYR A 55 -16.55 -3.38 -0.59
CA TYR A 55 -15.95 -2.41 0.32
C TYR A 55 -16.38 -0.98 -0.04
N LEU A 56 -16.28 -0.61 -1.31
CA LEU A 56 -16.68 0.71 -1.80
C LEU A 56 -18.18 0.97 -1.61
N ALA A 57 -19.02 -0.03 -1.90
CA ALA A 57 -20.46 0.04 -1.68
C ALA A 57 -20.82 0.19 -0.19
N THR A 58 -20.12 -0.52 0.69
CA THR A 58 -20.29 -0.43 2.14
C THR A 58 -19.92 0.96 2.65
N CYS A 59 -18.79 1.52 2.23
CA CYS A 59 -18.39 2.88 2.56
C CYS A 59 -19.46 3.89 2.10
N GLN A 60 -19.98 3.75 0.88
CA GLN A 60 -21.04 4.62 0.37
C GLN A 60 -22.33 4.51 1.20
N ALA A 61 -22.78 3.29 1.52
CA ALA A 61 -23.98 3.06 2.32
C ALA A 61 -23.85 3.65 3.73
N GLN A 62 -22.65 3.60 4.32
CA GLN A 62 -22.35 4.17 5.63
C GLN A 62 -22.03 5.67 5.59
N ARG A 63 -22.02 6.31 4.41
CA ARG A 63 -21.58 7.69 4.19
C ARG A 63 -20.18 7.96 4.74
N GLN A 64 -19.31 6.95 4.64
CA GLN A 64 -17.91 7.03 5.03
C GLN A 64 -17.06 7.16 3.76
N GLU A 65 -16.02 7.99 3.82
CA GLU A 65 -15.02 8.02 2.74
C GLU A 65 -14.21 6.72 2.77
N PRO A 66 -14.12 6.00 1.63
CA PRO A 66 -13.30 4.81 1.57
C PRO A 66 -11.82 5.17 1.80
N GLU A 67 -11.10 4.29 2.48
CA GLU A 67 -9.67 4.44 2.63
C GLU A 67 -9.02 4.28 1.27
N VAL A 68 -8.15 5.22 0.94
CA VAL A 68 -7.29 5.16 -0.24
C VAL A 68 -5.91 4.66 0.18
N PRO A 69 -5.35 3.66 -0.53
CA PRO A 69 -3.97 3.24 -0.36
C PRO A 69 -3.02 4.43 -0.43
N CYS A 70 -2.23 4.62 0.64
CA CYS A 70 -1.17 5.63 0.73
C CYS A 70 -1.60 7.06 0.31
N LYS A 71 -2.07 7.88 1.28
CA LYS A 71 -2.53 9.27 1.07
C LYS A 71 -1.42 10.29 0.68
N GLY A 72 -0.25 9.83 0.27
CA GLY A 72 0.92 10.66 -0.06
C GLY A 72 1.68 11.22 1.15
N SER A 73 1.19 11.01 2.38
CA SER A 73 1.88 11.36 3.62
C SER A 73 2.21 10.12 4.44
N PHE A 74 3.41 10.11 5.03
CA PHE A 74 3.85 9.07 5.96
C PHE A 74 4.80 9.72 6.98
N ASN A 75 4.63 9.37 8.25
CA ASN A 75 5.46 9.91 9.34
C ASN A 75 6.51 8.87 9.73
N VAL A 76 7.79 9.25 9.71
CA VAL A 76 8.91 8.35 10.02
C VAL A 76 9.75 8.90 11.17
N ARG A 77 10.21 8.00 12.05
CA ARG A 77 11.23 8.28 13.05
C ARG A 77 12.57 7.78 12.53
N VAL A 78 13.42 8.68 12.04
CA VAL A 78 14.72 8.35 11.43
C VAL A 78 15.89 8.37 12.41
N GLY A 79 15.67 8.77 13.66
CA GLY A 79 16.73 8.94 14.67
C GLY A 79 17.45 10.29 14.59
N HIS A 80 18.18 10.63 15.65
CA HIS A 80 18.83 11.95 15.80
C HIS A 80 19.90 12.19 14.72
N ASP A 81 20.86 11.27 14.59
CA ASP A 81 22.03 11.47 13.74
C ASP A 81 21.67 11.60 12.26
N LEU A 82 20.77 10.74 11.77
CA LEU A 82 20.30 10.79 10.40
C LEU A 82 19.47 12.04 10.12
N HIS A 83 18.62 12.46 11.08
CA HIS A 83 17.88 13.71 10.94
C HIS A 83 18.82 14.92 10.88
N LEU A 84 19.83 14.99 11.76
CA LEU A 84 20.81 16.09 11.74
C LEU A 84 21.58 16.13 10.42
N ALA A 85 22.09 14.97 9.96
CA ALA A 85 22.82 14.86 8.71
C ALA A 85 21.97 15.29 7.50
N ALA A 86 20.73 14.80 7.42
CA ALA A 86 19.80 15.14 6.34
C ALA A 86 19.42 16.63 6.35
N SER A 87 19.16 17.21 7.54
CA SER A 87 18.85 18.63 7.68
C SER A 87 20.02 19.54 7.27
N LEU A 88 21.25 19.18 7.62
CA LEU A 88 22.45 19.90 7.18
C LEU A 88 22.62 19.81 5.65
N ALA A 89 22.39 18.63 5.06
CA ALA A 89 22.48 18.43 3.62
C ALA A 89 21.41 19.24 2.86
N ALA A 90 20.16 19.19 3.31
CA ALA A 90 19.06 19.95 2.71
C ALA A 90 19.32 21.46 2.76
N ASN A 91 19.81 21.97 3.89
CA ASN A 91 20.16 23.39 4.05
C ASN A 91 21.28 23.83 3.09
N ARG A 92 22.32 23.01 2.88
CA ARG A 92 23.41 23.30 1.93
C ARG A 92 22.94 23.36 0.48
N GLN A 93 21.86 22.67 0.15
CA GLN A 93 21.29 22.62 -1.20
C GLN A 93 20.07 23.54 -1.37
N HIS A 94 19.77 24.40 -0.38
CA HIS A 94 18.61 25.29 -0.38
C HIS A 94 17.27 24.58 -0.65
N MET A 95 17.09 23.36 -0.12
CA MET A 95 15.85 22.59 -0.25
C MET A 95 15.27 22.23 1.12
N SER A 96 13.99 21.88 1.16
CA SER A 96 13.38 21.39 2.40
C SER A 96 13.80 19.94 2.68
N LEU A 97 13.70 19.51 3.95
CA LEU A 97 13.91 18.11 4.32
C LEU A 97 12.91 17.17 3.60
N ASN A 98 11.70 17.67 3.32
CA ASN A 98 10.69 16.94 2.57
C ASN A 98 11.08 16.78 1.09
N ASP A 99 11.72 17.78 0.47
CA ASP A 99 12.25 17.67 -0.90
C ASP A 99 13.35 16.62 -0.97
N LEU A 100 14.33 16.68 -0.06
CA LEU A 100 15.40 15.70 0.05
C LEU A 100 14.83 14.29 0.25
N THR A 101 13.86 14.13 1.14
CA THR A 101 13.20 12.83 1.39
C THR A 101 12.49 12.31 0.13
N ARG A 102 11.78 13.17 -0.61
CA ARG A 102 11.14 12.78 -1.89
C ARG A 102 12.16 12.37 -2.93
N GLN A 103 13.29 13.08 -3.04
CA GLN A 103 14.37 12.74 -3.96
C GLN A 103 14.99 11.38 -3.60
N ALA A 104 15.37 11.18 -2.34
CA ALA A 104 15.95 9.92 -1.87
C ALA A 104 15.03 8.72 -2.11
N LEU A 105 13.71 8.88 -1.88
CA LEU A 105 12.72 7.84 -2.20
C LEU A 105 12.64 7.56 -3.71
N SER A 106 12.66 8.61 -4.53
CA SER A 106 12.59 8.46 -5.99
C SER A 106 13.83 7.73 -6.53
N GLU A 107 15.01 8.10 -6.05
CA GLU A 107 16.28 7.46 -6.41
C GLU A 107 16.30 5.98 -5.96
N TYR A 108 15.87 5.70 -4.73
CA TYR A 108 15.79 4.33 -4.23
C TYR A 108 14.90 3.45 -5.15
N LEU A 109 13.71 3.93 -5.51
CA LEU A 109 12.78 3.21 -6.39
C LEU A 109 13.29 3.07 -7.82
N GLN A 110 14.08 4.02 -8.34
CA GLN A 110 14.70 3.88 -9.67
C GLN A 110 15.78 2.80 -9.70
N HIS A 111 16.49 2.59 -8.59
CA HIS A 111 17.57 1.60 -8.49
C HIS A 111 17.11 0.21 -8.04
N HIS A 112 15.97 0.10 -7.36
CA HIS A 112 15.50 -1.15 -6.73
C HIS A 112 14.07 -1.56 -7.11
N GLY A 113 13.39 -0.80 -7.97
CA GLY A 113 12.01 -1.04 -8.43
C GLY A 113 11.89 -2.10 -9.50
#